data_AF-A0A1V5HY72-F1
#
_entry.id   AF-A0A1V5HY72-F1
#
_cell.length_a   1.000
_cell.length_b   1.000
_cell.length_c   1.000
_cell.angle_alpha   90.00
_cell.angle_beta   90.00
_cell.angle_gamma   90.00
#
_symmetry.space_group_name_H-M   'P 1'
#
loop_
_entity.id
_entity.type
_entity.pdbx_description
1 polymer ?
#
loop_
_entity_poly.entity_id
_entity_poly.type
_entity_poly.pdbx_seq_one_letter_code
_entity_poly.pdbx_strand_id
1 'polypeptide(L)'
;MNIVQCFGHNVYIDSQLVGYITENADAVGEIYISGHRFCKISDNGIITINGEKVGYVEDGGDIYLHDKLVGEVTPQNDFRFVGARLNGD
;
A
#
# COMPACT_ATOMS: atom_id res chain seq x y z
N MET A 1 -6.38 2.83 11.87
CA MET A 1 -5.73 3.88 11.03
C MET A 1 -6.73 4.45 10.02
N ASN A 2 -6.55 5.66 9.48
CA ASN A 2 -7.39 6.17 8.38
C ASN A 2 -6.62 6.14 7.04
N ILE A 3 -6.96 5.20 6.16
CA ILE A 3 -6.25 4.96 4.89
C ILE A 3 -6.37 6.13 3.92
N VAL A 4 -7.47 6.91 4.00
CA VAL A 4 -7.65 8.09 3.15
C VAL A 4 -6.53 9.10 3.38
N GLN A 5 -5.92 9.14 4.58
CA GLN A 5 -4.79 10.02 4.87
C GLN A 5 -3.49 9.60 4.16
N CYS A 6 -3.44 8.41 3.57
CA CYS A 6 -2.32 7.93 2.76
C CYS A 6 -2.45 8.34 1.29
N PHE A 7 -3.60 8.85 0.86
CA PHE A 7 -3.75 9.28 -0.52
C PHE A 7 -2.94 10.56 -0.77
N GLY A 8 -2.19 10.60 -1.87
CA GLY A 8 -1.21 11.65 -2.15
C GLY A 8 0.17 11.42 -1.53
N HIS A 9 0.36 10.34 -0.75
CA HIS A 9 1.63 10.01 -0.11
C HIS A 9 2.48 9.03 -0.91
N ASN A 10 3.65 8.71 -0.37
CA ASN A 10 4.69 7.99 -1.08
C ASN A 10 4.66 6.48 -0.83
N VAL A 11 5.34 5.76 -1.72
CA VAL A 11 5.60 4.33 -1.57
C VAL A 11 7.10 4.09 -1.59
N TYR A 12 7.60 3.44 -0.54
CA TYR A 12 8.99 3.07 -0.37
C TYR A 12 9.15 1.55 -0.39
N ILE A 13 10.28 1.09 -0.94
CA ILE A 13 10.84 -0.23 -0.63
C ILE A 13 12.12 0.02 0.16
N ASP A 14 12.18 -0.51 1.38
CA ASP A 14 13.19 -0.20 2.38
C ASP A 14 13.31 1.32 2.60
N SER A 15 14.33 1.97 2.06
CA SER A 15 14.50 3.43 2.17
C SER A 15 14.38 4.16 0.83
N GLN A 16 14.10 3.44 -0.26
CA GLN A 16 14.06 3.98 -1.60
C GLN A 16 12.62 4.33 -1.98
N LEU A 17 12.40 5.59 -2.42
CA LEU A 17 11.14 6.02 -3.03
C LEU A 17 10.97 5.29 -4.36
N VAL A 18 9.89 4.55 -4.51
CA VAL A 18 9.59 3.76 -5.73
C VAL A 18 8.26 4.13 -6.37
N GLY A 19 7.43 4.88 -5.67
CA GLY A 19 6.05 5.08 -6.07
C GLY A 19 5.29 6.09 -5.23
N TYR A 20 3.99 6.17 -5.51
CA TYR A 20 3.06 7.08 -4.85
C TYR A 20 1.65 6.49 -4.84
N ILE A 21 0.80 7.04 -3.99
CA ILE A 21 -0.60 6.67 -3.84
C ILE A 21 -1.43 7.84 -4.35
N THR A 22 -2.35 7.60 -5.29
CA THR A 22 -3.29 8.62 -5.77
C THR A 22 -4.68 8.36 -5.21
N GLU A 23 -5.47 9.41 -5.05
CA GLU A 23 -6.91 9.31 -4.87
C GLU A 23 -7.63 9.29 -6.22
N ASN A 24 -8.69 8.49 -6.35
CA ASN A 24 -9.66 8.64 -7.44
C ASN A 24 -11.02 9.11 -6.90
N ALA A 25 -11.92 9.51 -7.80
CA ALA A 25 -13.22 10.08 -7.46
C ALA A 25 -14.15 9.14 -6.66
N ASP A 26 -13.85 7.85 -6.60
CA ASP A 26 -14.65 6.83 -5.90
C ASP A 26 -14.12 6.52 -4.50
N ALA A 27 -13.29 7.40 -3.93
CA ALA A 27 -12.62 7.22 -2.63
C ALA A 27 -11.74 5.94 -2.56
N VAL A 28 -11.21 5.52 -3.70
CA VAL A 28 -10.27 4.41 -3.81
C VAL A 28 -8.89 4.95 -4.11
N GLY A 29 -7.92 4.51 -3.31
CA GLY A 29 -6.50 4.76 -3.56
C GLY A 29 -5.98 3.87 -4.68
N GLU A 30 -5.12 4.41 -5.53
CA GLU A 30 -4.35 3.62 -6.50
C GLU A 30 -2.86 3.75 -6.21
N ILE A 31 -2.17 2.62 -6.08
CA ILE A 31 -0.74 2.59 -5.80
C ILE A 31 0.00 2.44 -7.13
N TYR A 32 0.90 3.38 -7.42
CA TYR A 32 1.76 3.35 -8.60
C TYR A 32 3.20 3.08 -8.20
N ILE A 33 3.85 2.13 -8.88
CA ILE A 33 5.28 1.82 -8.72
C ILE A 33 5.95 1.98 -10.08
N SER A 34 7.05 2.74 -10.12
CA SER A 34 7.76 3.07 -11.37
C SER A 34 6.85 3.61 -12.48
N GLY A 35 5.80 4.36 -12.12
CA GLY A 35 4.83 4.95 -13.05
C GLY A 35 3.72 4.00 -13.53
N HIS A 36 3.73 2.74 -13.11
CA HIS A 36 2.69 1.77 -13.46
C HIS A 36 1.77 1.50 -12.28
N ARG A 37 0.46 1.42 -12.52
CA ARG A 37 -0.51 1.06 -11.49
C ARG A 37 -0.25 -0.37 -11.03
N PHE A 38 0.09 -0.53 -9.76
CA PHE A 38 0.37 -1.81 -9.13
C PHE A 38 -0.91 -2.43 -8.56
N CYS A 39 -1.61 -1.72 -7.68
CA CYS A 39 -2.83 -2.20 -7.04
C CYS A 39 -3.79 -1.04 -6.69
N LYS A 40 -4.99 -1.39 -6.21
CA LYS A 40 -5.93 -0.46 -5.59
C LYS A 40 -6.03 -0.74 -4.10
N ILE A 41 -6.30 0.29 -3.31
CA ILE A 41 -6.58 0.19 -1.88
C ILE A 41 -7.84 0.97 -1.53
N SER A 42 -8.79 0.35 -0.84
CA SER A 42 -10.00 1.03 -0.35
C SER A 42 -9.73 1.82 0.94
N ASP A 43 -10.66 2.69 1.30
CA ASP A 43 -10.68 3.46 2.55
C ASP A 43 -10.62 2.60 3.83
N ASN A 44 -11.14 1.37 3.78
CA ASN A 44 -11.04 0.38 4.85
C ASN A 44 -9.80 -0.53 4.75
N GLY A 45 -8.85 -0.19 3.88
CA GLY A 45 -7.53 -0.82 3.81
C GLY A 45 -7.46 -2.12 3.02
N ILE A 46 -8.51 -2.51 2.28
CA ILE A 46 -8.47 -3.72 1.44
C ILE A 46 -7.65 -3.45 0.17
N ILE A 47 -6.65 -4.30 -0.09
CA ILE A 47 -5.78 -4.19 -1.26
C ILE A 47 -6.25 -5.17 -2.33
N THR A 48 -6.44 -4.68 -3.55
CA THR A 48 -6.90 -5.48 -4.69
C THR A 48 -5.99 -5.33 -5.92
N ILE A 49 -5.81 -6.43 -6.65
CA ILE A 49 -5.16 -6.47 -7.97
C ILE A 49 -6.15 -7.10 -8.94
N ASN A 50 -6.42 -6.42 -10.06
CA ASN A 50 -7.41 -6.85 -11.05
C ASN A 50 -8.81 -7.19 -10.47
N GLY A 51 -9.18 -6.53 -9.37
CA GLY A 51 -10.47 -6.74 -8.69
C GLY A 51 -10.47 -7.86 -7.65
N GLU A 52 -9.40 -8.64 -7.53
CA GLU A 52 -9.27 -9.68 -6.51
C GLU A 52 -8.57 -9.15 -5.26
N LYS A 53 -9.06 -9.52 -4.08
CA LYS A 53 -8.41 -9.19 -2.80
C LYS A 53 -7.11 -9.98 -2.70
N VAL A 54 -6.00 -9.26 -2.57
CA VAL A 54 -4.66 -9.83 -2.38
C VAL A 54 -4.04 -9.46 -1.04
N GLY A 55 -4.65 -8.55 -0.30
CA GLY A 55 -4.08 -8.08 0.96
C GLY A 55 -4.95 -7.09 1.70
N TYR A 56 -4.40 -6.56 2.78
CA TYR A 56 -5.05 -5.56 3.61
C TYR A 56 -4.03 -4.78 4.46
N VAL A 57 -4.46 -3.63 4.95
CA VAL A 57 -3.75 -2.85 5.96
C VAL A 57 -4.53 -2.94 7.26
N GLU A 58 -3.86 -3.34 8.34
CA GLU A 58 -4.45 -3.39 9.67
C GLU A 58 -4.50 -2.01 10.32
N ASP A 59 -5.31 -1.89 11.38
CA ASP A 59 -5.49 -0.62 12.09
C ASP A 59 -4.20 -0.03 12.67
N GLY A 60 -3.21 -0.88 12.97
CA GLY A 60 -1.88 -0.49 13.44
C GLY A 60 -0.94 0.00 12.34
N GLY A 61 -1.36 -0.08 11.07
CA GLY A 61 -0.54 0.28 9.92
C GLY A 61 0.22 -0.89 9.29
N ASP A 62 0.16 -2.09 9.86
CA ASP A 62 0.79 -3.28 9.26
C ASP A 62 0.16 -3.62 7.91
N ILE A 63 0.98 -3.86 6.90
CA ILE A 63 0.55 -4.17 5.53
C ILE A 63 0.77 -5.66 5.27
N TYR A 64 -0.31 -6.36 4.96
CA TYR A 64 -0.31 -7.78 4.63
C TYR A 64 -0.66 -8.01 3.15
N LEU A 65 0.11 -8.87 2.47
CA LEU A 65 -0.20 -9.40 1.15
C LEU A 65 -0.15 -10.93 1.21
N HIS A 66 -1.20 -11.60 0.72
CA HIS A 66 -1.37 -13.06 0.82
C HIS A 66 -1.11 -13.59 2.23
N ASP A 67 -1.67 -12.90 3.24
CA ASP A 67 -1.54 -13.19 4.67
C ASP A 67 -0.10 -13.16 5.22
N LYS A 68 0.84 -12.57 4.48
CA LYS A 68 2.21 -12.30 4.95
C LYS A 68 2.39 -10.81 5.23
N LEU A 69 2.96 -10.48 6.39
CA LEU A 69 3.40 -9.13 6.70
C LEU A 69 4.50 -8.74 5.72
N VAL A 70 4.30 -7.66 4.96
CA VAL A 70 5.26 -7.19 3.94
C VAL A 70 5.72 -5.76 4.16
N GLY A 71 5.07 -5.01 5.03
CA GLY A 71 5.39 -3.61 5.24
C GLY A 71 4.56 -2.97 6.34
N GLU A 72 4.64 -1.66 6.41
CA GLU A 72 3.92 -0.82 7.36
C GLU A 72 3.52 0.50 6.68
N VAL A 73 2.53 1.18 7.26
CA VAL A 73 2.27 2.59 6.99
C VAL A 73 2.96 3.42 8.05
N THR A 74 3.77 4.38 7.62
CA THR A 74 4.57 5.22 8.51
C THR A 74 3.70 6.31 9.18
N PRO A 75 4.19 6.97 10.25
CA PRO A 75 3.52 8.13 10.82
C PRO A 75 3.35 9.32 9.86
N GLN A 76 4.08 9.34 8.74
CA GLN A 76 3.94 10.32 7.67
C GLN A 76 2.89 9.90 6.62
N ASN A 77 2.15 8.81 6.88
CA ASN A 77 1.17 8.19 5.99
C ASN A 77 1.76 7.60 4.69
N ASP A 78 3.08 7.38 4.64
CA ASP A 78 3.72 6.72 3.52
C ASP A 78 3.63 5.19 3.67
N PHE A 79 3.52 4.48 2.55
CA PHE A 79 3.63 3.03 2.54
C PHE A 79 5.09 2.63 2.46
N ARG A 80 5.53 1.76 3.38
CA ARG A 80 6.90 1.24 3.40
C ARG A 80 6.89 -0.28 3.37
N PHE A 81 7.28 -0.84 2.24
CA PHE A 81 7.49 -2.28 2.09
C PHE A 81 8.92 -2.65 2.48
N VAL A 82 9.08 -3.83 3.07
CA VAL A 82 10.40 -4.40 3.39
C VAL A 82 10.82 -5.31 2.24
N GLY A 83 11.90 -4.96 1.54
CA GLY A 83 12.33 -5.68 0.33
C GLY A 83 12.57 -7.16 0.57
N ALA A 84 13.17 -7.50 1.71
CA ALA A 84 13.39 -8.90 2.11
C ALA A 84 12.10 -9.71 2.25
N ARG A 85 10.97 -9.07 2.63
CA ARG A 85 9.67 -9.74 2.81
C ARG A 85 8.90 -9.92 1.50
N LEU A 86 9.28 -9.20 0.45
CA LEU A 86 8.65 -9.30 -0.87
C LEU A 86 9.20 -10.47 -1.70
N ASN A 87 10.45 -10.86 -1.47
CA ASN A 87 11.13 -11.89 -2.27
C ASN A 87 10.91 -13.33 -1.77
N GLY A 88 10.18 -13.52 -0.68
CA GLY A 88 9.79 -14.84 -0.18
C GLY A 88 10.97 -15.70 0.27
N ASP A 89 11.47 -15.43 1.46
CA ASP A 89 12.10 -16.46 2.30
C ASP A 89 11.03 -17.22 3.10
#